data_AF-A0A8T7FIJ8-F1
#
_entry.id   AF-A0A8T7FIJ8-F1
#
_cell.length_a   1.000
_cell.length_b   1.000
_cell.length_c   1.000
_cell.angle_alpha   90.00
_cell.angle_beta   90.00
_cell.angle_gamma   90.00
#
_symmetry.space_group_name_H-M   'P 1'
#
loop_
_entity.id
_entity.type
_entity.pdbx_description
1 polymer ?
#
loop_
_entity_poly.entity_id
_entity_poly.type
_entity_poly.pdbx_seq_one_letter_code
_entity_poly.pdbx_strand_id
1 'polypeptide(L)'
;FASRAKLVEKKSSKFTEKYGDYIHLGVEEWRKVYPEHEKLGKKAVLFVMTDDTKNCDEVAEYLESAYPEFKNAVLVIHTNNNGEISESDSKKSREELEKLRAQSNKIDTWESPYKAIVSVLMLKEGWDVRNVTTIVGLRAYASKSNILPEQTLGRGLRRMYAGAGADTTEYVSVIGTEPFMDFVESIKSEGVELERKPMGAGTAAHAPIIIEVDNENVKKDIDKLDIEIPVLSPRIYREYKQLEDLALDSFGHKKIEYKQFSEAEMREIVFKDITKGEINHVTYLDSAAVADYRSVIGYFAQTIMKDLRLVSGYDVLYGKVKEFIRAYLFTSPVELDDLNTLRNLSELEASRTIIETFKQKINELTVRDKGSAEIRDTIKLRQTRPFVVKEQGYLMAQKSVFNKVVGDSHLELLFASFLEKCDDIISYAKNYFAVNFRIDYVNADGNISNYYPDFIVKTSPKDIWIVETKGLEDLDVPLKMERLKKWCEDINATQNKIRFDYVFVDEEDFEKYAPKSFGELINNFRKYKVKERG
;
A
#
# COMPACT_ATOMS: atom_id res chain seq x y z
N PHE A 1 22.78 -14.13 19.08
CA PHE A 1 23.87 -14.31 20.06
C PHE A 1 25.26 -14.38 19.42
N ALA A 2 25.44 -15.01 18.25
CA ALA A 2 26.77 -15.18 17.64
C ALA A 2 27.48 -13.88 17.19
N SER A 3 26.77 -12.84 16.74
CA SER A 3 27.37 -11.58 16.26
C SER A 3 27.79 -10.65 17.40
N ARG A 4 26.94 -10.43 18.43
CA ARG A 4 27.30 -9.63 19.62
C ARG A 4 28.48 -10.21 20.39
N ALA A 5 28.63 -11.55 20.40
CA ALA A 5 29.78 -12.21 21.02
C ALA A 5 31.11 -12.00 20.27
N LYS A 6 31.07 -11.53 19.02
CA LYS A 6 32.26 -11.19 18.21
C LYS A 6 32.66 -9.71 18.34
N LEU A 7 31.79 -8.86 18.88
CA LEU A 7 32.09 -7.45 19.11
C LEU A 7 32.90 -7.34 20.40
N VAL A 8 34.16 -6.91 20.28
CA VAL A 8 35.06 -6.74 21.43
C VAL A 8 35.49 -5.30 21.52
N GLU A 9 35.22 -4.66 22.66
CA GLU A 9 35.85 -3.38 23.00
C GLU A 9 37.34 -3.62 23.26
N LYS A 10 38.19 -3.19 22.33
CA LYS A 10 39.64 -3.36 22.45
C LYS A 10 40.18 -2.40 23.49
N LYS A 11 41.20 -2.82 24.26
CA LYS A 11 41.91 -1.93 25.18
C LYS A 11 42.85 -1.01 24.38
N SER A 12 42.28 0.05 23.82
CA SER A 12 43.01 1.14 23.15
C SER A 12 42.54 2.49 23.66
N SER A 13 43.46 3.47 23.66
CA SER A 13 43.15 4.88 23.91
C SER A 13 42.58 5.59 22.68
N LYS A 14 42.74 5.02 21.49
CA LYS A 14 42.11 5.53 20.26
C LYS A 14 40.70 4.97 20.14
N PHE A 15 39.75 5.86 19.91
CA PHE A 15 38.32 5.53 19.90
C PHE A 15 37.97 4.54 18.78
N THR A 16 38.54 4.75 17.60
CA THR A 16 38.35 3.91 16.40
C THR A 16 38.98 2.53 16.53
N GLU A 17 40.08 2.39 17.28
CA GLU A 17 40.65 1.08 17.61
C GLU A 17 39.79 0.36 18.67
N LYS A 18 39.32 1.09 19.69
CA LYS A 18 38.45 0.56 20.74
C LYS A 18 37.15 -0.03 20.18
N TYR A 19 36.49 0.71 19.28
CA TYR A 19 35.18 0.34 18.72
C TYR A 19 35.23 -0.16 17.27
N GLY A 20 36.42 -0.49 16.76
CA GLY A 20 36.60 -0.87 15.36
C GLY A 20 35.70 -2.00 14.88
N ASP A 21 35.43 -2.99 15.73
CA ASP A 21 34.55 -4.12 15.39
C ASP A 21 33.08 -3.67 15.20
N TYR A 22 32.63 -2.66 15.96
CA TYR A 22 31.27 -2.10 15.87
C TYR A 22 31.11 -1.25 14.61
N ILE A 23 32.09 -0.39 14.33
CA ILE A 23 32.12 0.43 13.12
C ILE A 23 32.15 -0.47 11.88
N HIS A 24 33.03 -1.48 11.89
CA HIS A 24 33.13 -2.44 10.79
C HIS A 24 31.82 -3.17 10.54
N LEU A 25 31.18 -3.71 11.59
CA LEU A 25 29.89 -4.38 11.45
C LEU A 25 28.82 -3.43 10.89
N GLY A 26 28.78 -2.18 11.35
CA GLY A 26 27.86 -1.17 10.81
C GLY A 26 28.08 -0.90 9.32
N VAL A 27 29.35 -0.78 8.89
CA VAL A 27 29.68 -0.64 7.47
C VAL A 27 29.28 -1.88 6.67
N GLU A 28 29.53 -3.09 7.20
CA GLU A 28 29.11 -4.33 6.54
C GLU A 28 27.59 -4.42 6.37
N GLU A 29 26.79 -4.10 7.40
CA GLU A 29 25.33 -4.12 7.29
C GLU A 29 24.82 -3.04 6.33
N TRP A 30 25.39 -1.83 6.36
CA TRP A 30 25.06 -0.78 5.40
C TRP A 30 25.39 -1.19 3.95
N ARG A 31 26.55 -1.82 3.72
CA ARG A 31 26.96 -2.33 2.40
C ARG A 31 25.99 -3.35 1.82
N LYS A 32 25.38 -4.18 2.68
CA LYS A 32 24.41 -5.20 2.24
C LYS A 32 23.11 -4.58 1.74
N VAL A 33 22.63 -3.53 2.40
CA VAL A 33 21.32 -2.93 2.11
C VAL A 33 21.39 -1.76 1.11
N TYR A 34 22.54 -1.09 0.98
CA TYR A 34 22.73 0.01 0.03
C TYR A 34 22.33 -0.33 -1.41
N PRO A 35 22.83 -1.42 -2.04
CA PRO A 35 22.45 -1.75 -3.42
C PRO A 35 20.95 -2.11 -3.55
N GLU A 36 20.36 -2.74 -2.53
CA GLU A 36 18.94 -3.08 -2.53
C GLU A 36 18.06 -1.82 -2.54
N HIS A 37 18.39 -0.83 -1.70
CA HIS A 37 17.68 0.46 -1.70
C HIS A 37 17.96 1.28 -2.96
N GLU A 38 19.17 1.21 -3.52
CA GLU A 38 19.56 1.91 -4.75
C GLU A 38 18.70 1.49 -5.95
N LYS A 39 18.36 0.19 -6.07
CA LYS A 39 17.42 -0.33 -7.09
C LYS A 39 16.06 0.38 -7.08
N LEU A 40 15.66 0.91 -5.94
CA LEU A 40 14.40 1.64 -5.72
C LEU A 40 14.58 3.16 -5.74
N GLY A 41 15.75 3.64 -6.17
CA GLY A 41 16.11 5.06 -6.19
C GLY A 41 16.27 5.67 -4.80
N LYS A 42 16.52 4.84 -3.77
CA LYS A 42 16.69 5.27 -2.38
C LYS A 42 18.17 5.19 -2.00
N LYS A 43 18.68 6.29 -1.46
CA LYS A 43 20.07 6.37 -0.99
C LYS A 43 20.12 6.03 0.49
N ALA A 44 20.64 4.86 0.83
CA ALA A 44 20.77 4.40 2.21
C ALA A 44 21.86 5.16 2.97
N VAL A 45 21.62 5.46 4.24
CA VAL A 45 22.48 6.29 5.10
C VAL A 45 22.96 5.49 6.31
N LEU A 46 24.28 5.54 6.56
CA LEU A 46 24.90 5.06 7.79
C LEU A 46 24.91 6.18 8.84
N PHE A 47 24.46 5.89 10.05
CA PHE A 47 24.45 6.85 11.15
C PHE A 47 25.31 6.35 12.31
N VAL A 48 26.36 7.08 12.68
CA VAL A 48 27.27 6.72 13.77
C VAL A 48 27.18 7.75 14.89
N MET A 49 26.93 7.28 16.11
CA MET A 49 26.86 8.12 17.30
C MET A 49 28.11 7.96 18.15
N THR A 50 28.77 9.08 18.45
CA THR A 50 29.93 9.15 19.35
C THR A 50 29.56 9.89 20.64
N ASP A 51 30.50 9.97 21.58
CA ASP A 51 30.33 10.58 22.90
C ASP A 51 30.84 12.03 22.99
N ASP A 52 31.85 12.41 22.19
CA ASP A 52 32.39 13.77 22.12
C ASP A 52 32.83 14.18 20.70
N THR A 53 33.11 15.48 20.52
CA THR A 53 33.48 16.07 19.22
C THR A 53 34.78 15.50 18.67
N LYS A 54 35.76 15.19 19.51
CA LYS A 54 37.05 14.65 19.10
C LYS A 54 36.89 13.25 18.55
N ASN A 55 36.11 12.40 19.22
CA ASN A 55 35.81 11.05 18.78
C ASN A 55 34.92 11.06 17.52
N CYS A 56 34.07 12.07 17.37
CA CYS A 56 33.29 12.31 16.16
C CYS A 56 34.21 12.54 14.94
N ASP A 57 35.19 13.43 15.06
CA ASP A 57 36.16 13.72 14.01
C ASP A 57 37.04 12.49 13.72
N GLU A 58 37.51 11.80 14.76
CA GLU A 58 38.34 10.60 14.62
C GLU A 58 37.60 9.49 13.84
N VAL A 59 36.32 9.25 14.14
CA VAL A 59 35.51 8.26 13.43
C VAL A 59 35.25 8.67 11.98
N ALA A 60 35.03 9.96 11.72
CA ALA A 60 34.85 10.44 10.36
C ALA A 60 36.12 10.23 9.52
N GLU A 61 37.28 10.63 10.02
CA GLU A 61 38.58 10.40 9.35
C GLU A 61 38.85 8.91 9.14
N TYR A 62 38.51 8.07 10.12
CA TYR A 62 38.63 6.62 9.99
C TYR A 62 37.72 6.06 8.90
N LEU A 63 36.46 6.50 8.81
CA LEU A 63 35.55 6.08 7.75
C LEU A 63 36.08 6.47 6.37
N GLU A 64 36.55 7.72 6.20
CA GLU A 64 37.07 8.21 4.91
C GLU A 64 38.38 7.55 4.48
N SER A 65 39.21 7.12 5.43
CA SER A 65 40.52 6.49 5.16
C SER A 65 40.44 4.97 4.99
N ALA A 66 39.60 4.29 5.78
CA ALA A 66 39.52 2.83 5.78
C ALA A 66 38.54 2.27 4.74
N TYR A 67 37.55 3.06 4.30
CA TYR A 67 36.45 2.59 3.46
C TYR A 67 36.29 3.49 2.21
N PRO A 68 36.65 2.99 1.00
CA PRO A 68 36.65 3.79 -0.22
C PRO A 68 35.32 4.48 -0.54
N GLU A 69 34.20 3.85 -0.21
CA GLU A 69 32.85 4.38 -0.45
C GLU A 69 32.48 5.63 0.38
N PHE A 70 33.20 5.87 1.47
CA PHE A 70 32.97 6.99 2.40
C PHE A 70 33.95 8.15 2.20
N LYS A 71 34.95 8.01 1.33
CA LYS A 71 35.91 9.08 1.03
C LYS A 71 35.21 10.37 0.55
N ASN A 72 35.39 11.47 1.26
CA ASN A 72 34.68 12.75 1.06
C ASN A 72 33.14 12.64 1.14
N ALA A 73 32.63 11.61 1.80
CA ALA A 73 31.21 11.27 1.86
C ALA A 73 30.72 11.06 3.31
N VAL A 74 31.42 11.65 4.29
CA VAL A 74 31.00 11.67 5.69
C VAL A 74 30.55 13.08 6.09
N LEU A 75 29.34 13.21 6.62
CA LEU A 75 28.84 14.43 7.23
C LEU A 75 29.08 14.39 8.74
N VAL A 76 29.88 15.33 9.25
CA VAL A 76 30.15 15.45 10.68
C VAL A 76 29.19 16.46 11.31
N ILE A 77 28.52 16.07 12.42
CA ILE A 77 27.59 16.92 13.15
C ILE A 77 27.93 16.90 14.64
N HIS A 78 28.46 18.01 15.16
CA HIS A 78 28.65 18.16 16.60
C HIS A 78 28.16 19.55 17.07
N THR A 79 27.06 19.57 17.82
CA THR A 79 26.59 20.77 18.54
C THR A 79 27.15 20.74 19.96
N ASN A 80 27.59 21.89 20.50
CA ASN A 80 28.20 22.01 21.82
C ASN A 80 27.40 21.24 22.92
N ASN A 81 28.14 20.65 23.87
CA ASN A 81 27.83 19.55 24.82
C ASN A 81 26.43 19.38 25.47
N ASN A 82 25.48 20.30 25.35
CA ASN A 82 24.16 20.18 26.00
C ASN A 82 22.98 20.07 25.01
N GLY A 83 23.23 20.22 23.70
CA GLY A 83 22.20 20.23 22.66
C GLY A 83 21.14 21.34 22.81
N GLU A 84 21.16 22.14 23.88
CA GLU A 84 20.56 23.47 23.92
C GLU A 84 21.62 24.45 23.43
N ILE A 85 21.27 25.22 22.40
CA ILE A 85 22.12 26.27 21.87
C ILE A 85 21.59 27.56 22.47
N SER A 86 22.40 28.25 23.28
CA SER A 86 22.10 29.63 23.63
C SER A 86 22.16 30.46 22.35
N GLU A 87 21.09 31.20 22.06
CA GLU A 87 20.98 32.12 20.91
C GLU A 87 21.99 33.31 20.94
N SER A 88 22.99 33.23 21.81
CA SER A 88 23.95 34.29 22.14
C SER A 88 25.20 34.33 21.27
N ASP A 89 25.47 33.32 20.43
CA ASP A 89 26.71 33.27 19.66
C ASP A 89 26.52 33.71 18.20
N SER A 90 27.52 34.47 17.72
CA SER A 90 27.62 35.23 16.46
C SER A 90 26.78 34.78 15.25
N LYS A 91 26.44 35.73 14.35
CA LYS A 91 25.78 35.47 13.05
C LYS A 91 26.38 34.28 12.27
N LYS A 92 27.70 34.09 12.36
CA LYS A 92 28.44 33.00 11.71
C LYS A 92 28.03 31.61 12.23
N SER A 93 27.78 31.48 13.53
CA SER A 93 27.35 30.22 14.17
C SER A 93 25.94 29.81 13.75
N ARG A 94 25.04 30.78 13.55
CA ARG A 94 23.69 30.53 13.01
C ARG A 94 23.73 30.07 11.54
N GLU A 95 24.51 30.74 10.70
CA GLU A 95 24.67 30.36 9.27
C GLU A 95 25.27 28.96 9.10
N GLU A 96 26.24 28.59 9.96
CA GLU A 96 26.84 27.25 9.95
C GLU A 96 25.84 26.16 10.38
N LEU A 97 25.03 26.43 11.41
CA LEU A 97 23.98 25.53 11.85
C LEU A 97 22.89 25.33 10.79
N GLU A 98 22.48 26.40 10.10
CA GLU A 98 21.53 26.32 8.99
C GLU A 98 22.07 25.47 7.84
N LYS A 99 23.37 25.60 7.52
CA LYS A 99 24.02 24.75 6.51
C LYS A 99 24.03 23.28 6.93
N LEU A 100 24.41 22.96 8.17
CA LEU A 100 24.41 21.59 8.68
C LEU A 100 23.00 20.98 8.67
N ARG A 101 21.98 21.76 9.06
CA ARG A 101 20.57 21.35 8.97
C ARG A 101 20.17 21.07 7.52
N ALA A 102 20.50 21.95 6.59
CA ALA A 102 20.20 21.77 5.17
C ALA A 102 20.91 20.55 4.57
N GLN A 103 22.18 20.31 4.91
CA GLN A 103 22.94 19.14 4.47
C GLN A 103 22.39 17.85 5.06
N SER A 104 22.06 17.87 6.36
CA SER A 104 21.47 16.73 7.06
C SER A 104 20.11 16.35 6.46
N ASN A 105 19.22 17.30 6.20
CA ASN A 105 17.92 17.04 5.57
C ASN A 105 17.97 16.59 4.11
N LYS A 106 19.09 16.81 3.43
CA LYS A 106 19.28 16.39 2.03
C LYS A 106 20.13 15.13 1.93
N ILE A 107 20.60 14.56 3.04
CA ILE A 107 21.63 13.52 3.00
C ILE A 107 21.19 12.27 2.23
N ASP A 108 19.92 11.91 2.37
CA ASP A 108 19.30 10.75 1.74
C ASP A 108 18.80 11.03 0.31
N THR A 109 19.14 12.20 -0.24
CA THR A 109 18.97 12.54 -1.64
C THR A 109 20.25 12.28 -2.44
N TRP A 110 20.09 12.05 -3.75
CA TRP A 110 21.21 11.87 -4.68
C TRP A 110 22.00 13.17 -4.94
N GLU A 111 21.49 14.34 -4.54
CA GLU A 111 22.21 15.62 -4.62
C GLU A 111 23.32 15.74 -3.56
N SER A 112 23.15 15.06 -2.43
CA SER A 112 24.14 15.08 -1.36
C SER A 112 25.32 14.15 -1.69
N PRO A 113 26.58 14.55 -1.46
CA PRO A 113 27.72 13.65 -1.60
C PRO A 113 27.82 12.66 -0.43
N TYR A 114 27.18 12.96 0.70
CA TYR A 114 27.38 12.23 1.95
C TYR A 114 26.56 10.94 2.01
N LYS A 115 27.16 9.85 2.51
CA LYS A 115 26.53 8.54 2.73
C LYS A 115 26.51 8.13 4.20
N ALA A 116 27.34 8.77 5.02
CA ALA A 116 27.38 8.58 6.45
C ALA A 116 27.21 9.90 7.20
N ILE A 117 26.61 9.83 8.39
CA ILE A 117 26.64 10.88 9.39
C ILE A 117 27.42 10.35 10.59
N VAL A 118 28.32 11.15 11.13
CA VAL A 118 28.94 10.92 12.43
C VAL A 118 28.53 12.07 13.35
N SER A 119 27.98 11.75 14.52
CA SER A 119 27.34 12.75 15.38
C SER A 119 27.53 12.49 16.87
N VAL A 120 27.77 13.54 17.67
CA VAL A 120 27.87 13.46 19.15
C VAL A 120 26.49 13.49 19.81
N LEU A 121 25.61 14.34 19.29
CA LEU A 121 24.22 14.50 19.69
C LEU A 121 23.39 14.68 18.43
N MET A 122 22.12 14.29 18.45
CA MET A 122 21.21 14.61 17.36
C MET A 122 20.81 16.09 17.41
N LEU A 123 20.64 16.68 16.22
CA LEU A 123 20.01 18.00 16.10
C LEU A 123 18.61 17.92 16.73
N LYS A 124 18.41 18.61 17.87
CA LYS A 124 17.12 18.61 18.60
C LYS A 124 15.94 19.06 17.71
N GLU A 125 16.21 19.83 16.65
CA GLU A 125 15.23 20.34 15.69
C GLU A 125 15.72 20.21 14.24
N GLY A 126 14.82 19.81 13.35
CA GLY A 126 15.02 19.91 11.90
C GLY A 126 15.86 18.81 11.25
N TRP A 127 15.94 17.60 11.85
CA TRP A 127 16.41 16.39 11.17
C TRP A 127 15.22 15.58 10.66
N ASP A 128 15.06 15.51 9.34
CA ASP A 128 14.01 14.76 8.62
C ASP A 128 14.65 13.89 7.53
N VAL A 129 15.28 12.78 7.94
CA VAL A 129 15.92 11.81 7.04
C VAL A 129 15.18 10.49 7.15
N ARG A 130 14.79 9.93 6.01
CA ARG A 130 13.98 8.71 5.95
C ARG A 130 14.79 7.47 5.65
N ASN A 131 15.94 7.62 4.99
CA ASN A 131 16.69 6.47 4.50
C ASN A 131 17.83 6.04 5.46
N VAL A 132 17.67 6.17 6.77
CA VAL A 132 18.65 5.65 7.74
C VAL A 132 18.45 4.13 7.87
N THR A 133 19.39 3.36 7.32
CA THR A 133 19.28 1.90 7.28
C THR A 133 20.17 1.22 8.31
N THR A 134 21.17 1.93 8.84
CA THR A 134 22.12 1.38 9.79
C THR A 134 22.54 2.43 10.81
N ILE A 135 22.45 2.08 12.09
CA ILE A 135 22.80 2.92 13.23
C ILE A 135 23.89 2.22 14.04
N VAL A 136 24.98 2.93 14.33
CA VAL A 136 26.09 2.48 15.16
C VAL A 136 26.21 3.38 16.39
N GLY A 137 25.76 2.91 17.54
CA GLY A 137 25.80 3.63 18.81
C GLY A 137 27.02 3.31 19.66
N LEU A 138 28.02 4.21 19.68
CA LEU A 138 29.29 4.02 20.41
C LEU A 138 29.34 4.75 21.75
N ARG A 139 28.30 5.52 22.07
CA ARG A 139 28.20 6.32 23.29
C ARG A 139 27.92 5.47 24.52
N ALA A 140 28.66 5.68 25.59
CA ALA A 140 28.30 5.18 26.91
C ALA A 140 27.32 6.18 27.56
N TYR A 141 26.04 5.84 27.67
CA TYR A 141 25.06 6.69 28.36
C TYR A 141 25.35 6.66 29.88
N ALA A 142 26.08 7.64 30.38
CA ALA A 142 26.20 7.90 31.82
C ALA A 142 24.94 8.64 32.32
N SER A 143 23.85 7.89 32.53
CA SER A 143 22.70 8.09 33.43
C SER A 143 22.13 9.49 33.80
N LYS A 144 22.45 10.61 33.11
CA LYS A 144 21.91 11.95 33.50
C LYS A 144 21.47 12.90 32.38
N SER A 145 21.54 12.52 31.10
CA SER A 145 20.92 13.34 30.04
C SER A 145 19.54 12.79 29.70
N ASN A 146 18.47 13.49 30.12
CA ASN A 146 17.07 13.26 29.73
C ASN A 146 16.86 13.57 28.23
N ILE A 147 17.58 12.86 27.35
CA ILE A 147 17.32 12.91 25.91
C ILE A 147 16.31 11.82 25.63
N LEU A 148 15.10 12.24 25.26
CA LEU A 148 13.99 11.38 24.87
C LEU A 148 14.43 10.41 23.76
N PRO A 149 14.23 9.08 23.93
CA PRO A 149 14.54 8.07 22.92
C PRO A 149 14.04 8.40 21.50
N GLU A 150 12.87 9.04 21.44
CA GLU A 150 12.14 9.48 20.25
C GLU A 150 12.89 10.56 19.45
N GLN A 151 13.64 11.43 20.14
CA GLN A 151 14.43 12.46 19.48
C GLN A 151 15.74 11.91 18.91
N THR A 152 16.19 10.73 19.37
CA THR A 152 17.49 10.12 19.05
C THR A 152 17.41 8.97 18.05
N LEU A 153 16.27 8.28 17.92
CA LEU A 153 16.07 7.26 16.89
C LEU A 153 14.81 7.51 16.06
N GLY A 154 13.74 8.01 16.69
CA GLY A 154 12.41 8.16 16.08
C GLY A 154 12.32 9.03 14.83
N ARG A 155 13.31 9.91 14.60
CA ARG A 155 13.39 10.73 13.38
C ARG A 155 14.05 10.01 12.19
N GLY A 156 14.94 9.06 12.46
CA GLY A 156 15.55 8.18 11.44
C GLY A 156 14.75 6.88 11.18
N LEU A 157 13.79 6.55 12.05
CA LEU A 157 12.87 5.41 11.93
C LEU A 157 11.65 5.67 11.04
N ARG A 158 11.65 6.76 10.27
CA ARG A 158 10.52 7.11 9.38
C ARG A 158 10.47 6.16 8.18
N ARG A 159 9.25 5.83 7.75
CA ARG A 159 9.03 4.98 6.57
C ARG A 159 9.66 5.58 5.31
N MET A 160 10.60 4.86 4.73
CA MET A 160 11.27 5.12 3.46
C MET A 160 10.30 4.94 2.28
N TYR A 161 9.39 3.97 2.39
CA TYR A 161 8.49 3.55 1.31
C TYR A 161 7.04 3.92 1.59
N ALA A 162 6.74 5.21 1.61
CA ALA A 162 5.40 5.75 1.87
C ALA A 162 4.28 5.21 0.94
N GLY A 163 4.62 4.60 -0.20
CA GLY A 163 3.67 3.99 -1.15
C GLY A 163 3.54 2.46 -1.06
N ALA A 164 4.34 1.77 -0.24
CA ALA A 164 4.41 0.30 -0.23
C ALA A 164 3.28 -0.39 0.58
N GLY A 165 2.14 0.28 0.79
CA GLY A 165 1.06 -0.23 1.64
C GLY A 165 1.38 -0.17 3.14
N ALA A 166 0.37 -0.23 4.00
CA ALA A 166 0.52 -0.13 5.45
C ALA A 166 1.37 -1.28 6.05
N ASP A 167 1.29 -2.46 5.44
CA ASP A 167 1.85 -3.71 5.97
C ASP A 167 3.31 -3.98 5.56
N THR A 168 3.94 -3.12 4.76
CA THR A 168 5.35 -3.31 4.40
C THR A 168 6.25 -2.96 5.58
N THR A 169 6.89 -3.99 6.14
CA THR A 169 7.89 -3.87 7.19
C THR A 169 9.21 -3.33 6.63
N GLU A 170 9.76 -2.33 7.30
CA GLU A 170 11.07 -1.75 7.01
C GLU A 170 12.01 -2.01 8.18
N TYR A 171 13.29 -2.27 7.90
CA TYR A 171 14.29 -2.59 8.91
C TYR A 171 15.34 -1.50 9.02
N VAL A 172 15.75 -1.20 10.25
CA VAL A 172 17.00 -0.51 10.54
C VAL A 172 17.91 -1.47 11.31
N SER A 173 19.15 -1.60 10.86
CA SER A 173 20.15 -2.38 11.60
C SER A 173 20.73 -1.50 12.71
N VAL A 174 20.58 -1.93 13.97
CA VAL A 174 21.09 -1.19 15.12
C VAL A 174 22.22 -1.98 15.79
N ILE A 175 23.41 -1.40 15.79
CA ILE A 175 24.63 -1.93 16.38
C ILE A 175 25.07 -0.95 17.48
N GLY A 176 25.50 -1.43 18.64
CA GLY A 176 26.04 -0.51 19.63
C GLY A 176 26.58 -1.19 20.87
N THR A 177 27.19 -0.38 21.74
CA THR A 177 27.68 -0.78 23.05
C THR A 177 26.54 -1.27 23.94
N GLU A 178 26.85 -1.99 25.01
CA GLU A 178 25.82 -2.45 25.96
C GLU A 178 24.95 -1.29 26.52
N PRO A 179 25.51 -0.16 26.97
CA PRO A 179 24.71 0.99 27.39
C PRO A 179 23.81 1.56 26.28
N PHE A 180 24.27 1.52 25.02
CA PHE A 180 23.46 1.96 23.89
C PHE A 180 22.32 1.00 23.58
N MET A 181 22.57 -0.31 23.68
CA MET A 181 21.53 -1.32 23.47
C MET A 181 20.48 -1.30 24.58
N ASP A 182 20.88 -1.08 25.83
CA ASP A 182 19.95 -0.88 26.96
C ASP A 182 19.05 0.35 26.70
N PHE A 183 19.62 1.41 26.13
CA PHE A 183 18.88 2.59 25.69
C PHE A 183 17.88 2.26 24.56
N VAL A 184 18.28 1.49 23.54
CA VAL A 184 17.39 1.08 22.45
C VAL A 184 16.25 0.19 22.95
N GLU A 185 16.49 -0.70 23.92
CA GLU A 185 15.47 -1.58 24.47
C GLU A 185 14.33 -0.83 25.18
N SER A 186 14.59 0.39 25.67
CA SER A 186 13.55 1.25 26.26
C SER A 186 12.47 1.70 25.27
N ILE A 187 12.74 1.68 23.95
CA ILE A 187 11.83 2.17 22.89
C ILE A 187 10.68 1.18 22.62
N LYS A 188 10.75 -0.06 23.13
CA LYS A 188 9.66 -1.06 22.98
C LYS A 188 8.30 -0.56 23.49
N SER A 189 8.27 0.34 24.47
CA SER A 189 7.02 0.91 24.99
C SER A 189 6.24 1.76 23.96
N GLU A 190 6.85 2.10 22.83
CA GLU A 190 6.28 2.97 21.79
C GLU A 190 5.79 2.21 20.55
N GLY A 191 5.70 0.89 20.61
CA GLY A 191 5.24 0.06 19.49
C GLY A 191 6.31 -0.25 18.44
N VAL A 192 7.59 -0.04 18.76
CA VAL A 192 8.71 -0.53 17.95
C VAL A 192 8.99 -2.00 18.29
N GLU A 193 8.95 -2.86 17.29
CA GLU A 193 9.33 -4.26 17.42
C GLU A 193 10.87 -4.39 17.32
N LEU A 194 11.49 -4.92 18.38
CA LEU A 194 12.93 -5.19 18.40
C LEU A 194 13.19 -6.67 18.19
N GLU A 195 13.75 -7.01 17.03
CA GLU A 195 14.17 -8.36 16.68
C GLU A 195 15.69 -8.51 16.80
N ARG A 196 16.15 -9.67 17.29
CA ARG A 196 17.57 -10.00 17.35
C ARG A 196 17.94 -10.92 16.19
N LYS A 197 18.42 -10.36 15.07
CA LYS A 197 18.87 -11.13 13.90
C LYS A 197 20.41 -11.31 13.85
N PRO A 198 20.94 -12.40 13.25
CA PRO A 198 22.36 -12.53 12.96
C PRO A 198 22.84 -11.42 11.99
N MET A 199 24.08 -10.94 12.19
CA MET A 199 24.73 -9.89 11.40
C MET A 199 26.18 -10.25 11.09
N GLY A 200 26.78 -9.54 10.13
CA GLY A 200 28.17 -9.69 9.69
C GLY A 200 28.36 -10.66 8.53
N ALA A 201 29.60 -10.96 8.19
CA ALA A 201 29.92 -11.85 7.07
C ALA A 201 29.14 -13.18 7.09
N GLY A 202 28.53 -13.53 5.95
CA GLY A 202 27.75 -14.76 5.76
C GLY A 202 26.26 -14.65 6.12
N THR A 203 25.76 -13.49 6.57
CA THR A 203 24.32 -13.24 6.75
C THR A 203 23.73 -12.45 5.58
N ALA A 204 22.45 -12.66 5.28
CA ALA A 204 21.72 -11.93 4.25
C ALA A 204 21.49 -10.46 4.65
N ALA A 205 21.20 -9.62 3.65
CA ALA A 205 20.76 -8.25 3.85
C ALA A 205 19.38 -8.23 4.55
N HIS A 206 19.24 -7.38 5.57
CA HIS A 206 17.95 -7.11 6.21
C HIS A 206 17.26 -5.96 5.48
N ALA A 207 16.77 -6.21 4.27
CA ALA A 207 16.04 -5.27 3.44
C ALA A 207 14.64 -5.84 3.10
N PRO A 208 13.65 -4.98 2.78
CA PRO A 208 12.35 -5.45 2.30
C PRO A 208 12.48 -6.36 1.06
N ILE A 209 11.49 -7.22 0.83
CA ILE A 209 11.49 -8.06 -0.38
C ILE A 209 11.28 -7.15 -1.60
N ILE A 210 12.28 -7.13 -2.49
CA ILE A 210 12.23 -6.40 -3.75
C ILE A 210 11.87 -7.36 -4.88
N ILE A 211 10.82 -7.01 -5.62
CA ILE A 211 10.46 -7.59 -6.90
C ILE A 211 10.97 -6.68 -8.00
N GLU A 212 11.77 -7.25 -8.89
CA GLU A 212 12.38 -6.54 -10.01
C GLU A 212 12.53 -7.47 -11.21
N VAL A 213 12.74 -6.89 -12.39
CA VAL A 213 13.11 -7.65 -13.58
C VAL A 213 14.52 -8.22 -13.38
N ASP A 214 14.65 -9.53 -13.51
CA ASP A 214 15.83 -10.31 -13.14
C ASP A 214 16.95 -10.24 -14.20
N ASN A 215 17.41 -9.02 -14.49
CA ASN A 215 18.43 -8.77 -15.52
C ASN A 215 19.82 -9.32 -15.15
N GLU A 216 20.07 -9.62 -13.87
CA GLU A 216 21.35 -10.14 -13.38
C GLU A 216 21.49 -11.66 -13.56
N ASN A 217 20.36 -12.37 -13.70
CA ASN A 217 20.36 -13.82 -13.86
C ASN A 217 20.62 -14.22 -15.31
N VAL A 218 21.89 -14.53 -15.60
CA VAL A 218 22.35 -14.97 -16.94
C VAL A 218 21.69 -16.23 -17.48
N LYS A 219 20.96 -17.00 -16.65
CA LYS A 219 20.20 -18.17 -17.10
C LYS A 219 18.83 -17.81 -17.67
N LYS A 220 18.35 -16.59 -17.43
CA LYS A 220 17.08 -16.10 -17.95
C LYS A 220 17.28 -15.35 -19.25
N ASP A 221 16.53 -15.77 -20.26
CA ASP A 221 16.33 -14.99 -21.48
C ASP A 221 15.13 -14.06 -21.27
N ILE A 222 15.39 -12.83 -20.80
CA ILE A 222 14.34 -11.87 -20.46
C ILE A 222 13.47 -11.53 -21.68
N ASP A 223 14.04 -11.48 -22.89
CA ASP A 223 13.28 -11.19 -24.10
C ASP A 223 12.31 -12.32 -24.46
N LYS A 224 12.72 -13.58 -24.26
CA LYS A 224 11.83 -14.73 -24.44
C LYS A 224 10.74 -14.78 -23.38
N LEU A 225 11.09 -14.46 -22.13
CA LEU A 225 10.17 -14.49 -20.99
C LEU A 225 9.18 -13.32 -20.99
N ASP A 226 9.51 -12.20 -21.65
CA ASP A 226 8.65 -11.01 -21.68
C ASP A 226 7.25 -11.32 -22.25
N ILE A 227 6.28 -10.67 -21.64
CA ILE A 227 4.87 -10.76 -21.99
C ILE A 227 4.40 -9.34 -22.28
N GLU A 228 3.89 -9.13 -23.48
CA GLU A 228 3.29 -7.86 -23.89
C GLU A 228 1.77 -7.92 -23.67
N ILE A 229 1.24 -7.02 -22.85
CA ILE A 229 -0.18 -6.98 -22.48
C ILE A 229 -0.79 -5.70 -23.06
N PRO A 230 -1.69 -5.80 -24.06
CA PRO A 230 -2.39 -4.65 -24.60
C PRO A 230 -3.24 -3.96 -23.55
N VAL A 231 -3.19 -2.62 -23.50
CA VAL A 231 -4.06 -1.80 -22.66
C VAL A 231 -5.21 -1.31 -23.50
N LEU A 232 -6.42 -1.80 -23.21
CA LEU A 232 -7.63 -1.37 -23.89
C LEU A 232 -8.17 -0.07 -23.30
N SER A 233 -8.83 0.73 -24.14
CA SER A 233 -9.62 1.86 -23.67
C SER A 233 -10.74 1.40 -22.73
N PRO A 234 -11.08 2.16 -21.67
CA PRO A 234 -12.23 1.85 -20.83
C PRO A 234 -13.48 1.70 -21.68
N ARG A 235 -14.24 0.64 -21.38
CA ARG A 235 -15.50 0.32 -22.05
C ARG A 235 -16.68 0.86 -21.24
N ILE A 236 -16.53 0.84 -19.92
CA ILE A 236 -17.53 1.27 -18.95
C ILE A 236 -17.23 2.72 -18.56
N TYR A 237 -18.24 3.58 -18.68
CA TYR A 237 -18.14 5.00 -18.35
C TYR A 237 -19.44 5.48 -17.72
N ARG A 238 -19.36 6.66 -17.08
CA ARG A 238 -20.54 7.35 -16.60
C ARG A 238 -21.00 8.37 -17.62
N GLU A 239 -22.20 8.16 -18.14
CA GLU A 239 -22.98 9.23 -18.73
C GLU A 239 -23.69 9.96 -17.62
N TYR A 240 -23.31 11.22 -17.41
CA TYR A 240 -24.06 12.13 -16.55
C TYR A 240 -25.37 12.50 -17.27
N LYS A 241 -26.33 11.57 -17.26
CA LYS A 241 -27.72 11.81 -17.67
C LYS A 241 -28.42 12.71 -16.66
N GLN A 242 -29.57 13.24 -17.07
CA GLN A 242 -30.49 13.96 -16.21
C GLN A 242 -30.98 13.04 -15.09
N LEU A 243 -30.63 13.33 -13.83
CA LEU A 243 -31.14 12.62 -12.64
C LEU A 243 -32.67 12.70 -12.54
N GLU A 244 -33.28 13.60 -13.31
CA GLU A 244 -34.70 13.77 -13.53
C GLU A 244 -35.37 12.47 -14.01
N ASP A 245 -34.65 11.64 -14.77
CA ASP A 245 -35.12 10.37 -15.34
C ASP A 245 -35.27 9.25 -14.29
N LEU A 246 -34.89 9.48 -13.02
CA LEU A 246 -35.13 8.52 -11.94
C LEU A 246 -36.63 8.32 -11.72
N ALA A 247 -37.13 7.14 -12.10
CA ALA A 247 -38.52 6.73 -11.92
C ALA A 247 -38.69 6.03 -10.56
N LEU A 248 -39.18 6.75 -9.55
CA LEU A 248 -39.26 6.28 -8.15
C LEU A 248 -40.18 5.07 -7.95
N ASP A 249 -41.19 4.92 -8.79
CA ASP A 249 -42.11 3.79 -8.84
C ASP A 249 -41.42 2.48 -9.28
N SER A 250 -40.31 2.59 -10.02
CA SER A 250 -39.50 1.46 -10.50
C SER A 250 -38.42 0.99 -9.53
N PHE A 251 -38.31 1.60 -8.34
CA PHE A 251 -37.20 1.36 -7.43
C PHE A 251 -37.20 -0.05 -6.83
N GLY A 252 -38.35 -0.74 -6.78
CA GLY A 252 -38.44 -2.17 -6.47
C GLY A 252 -37.99 -2.56 -5.05
N HIS A 253 -37.73 -1.58 -4.18
CA HIS A 253 -37.33 -1.78 -2.79
C HIS A 253 -38.50 -2.31 -1.96
N LYS A 254 -38.17 -3.02 -0.87
CA LYS A 254 -39.18 -3.41 0.11
C LYS A 254 -39.63 -2.17 0.89
N LYS A 255 -40.93 -1.90 0.89
CA LYS A 255 -41.52 -0.85 1.73
C LYS A 255 -41.36 -1.18 3.22
N ILE A 256 -41.05 -0.15 4.01
CA ILE A 256 -40.80 -0.26 5.45
C ILE A 256 -42.09 0.02 6.22
N GLU A 257 -42.31 -0.69 7.32
CA GLU A 257 -43.43 -0.39 8.23
C GLU A 257 -43.20 0.93 8.97
N TYR A 258 -44.22 1.80 9.00
CA TYR A 258 -44.15 3.07 9.70
C TYR A 258 -44.38 2.85 11.21
N LYS A 259 -43.30 2.94 12.00
CA LYS A 259 -43.35 2.73 13.46
C LYS A 259 -43.88 3.97 14.17
N GLN A 260 -44.55 3.75 15.29
CA GLN A 260 -44.98 4.82 16.21
C GLN A 260 -44.06 4.83 17.42
N PHE A 261 -43.38 5.95 17.66
CA PHE A 261 -42.44 6.13 18.77
C PHE A 261 -43.06 6.96 19.89
N SER A 262 -42.52 6.87 21.10
CA SER A 262 -42.87 7.76 22.21
C SER A 262 -42.20 9.13 22.08
N GLU A 263 -42.73 10.15 22.77
CA GLU A 263 -42.10 11.48 22.79
C GLU A 263 -40.65 11.46 23.29
N ALA A 264 -40.30 10.54 24.20
CA ALA A 264 -38.94 10.39 24.70
C ALA A 264 -38.01 9.86 23.61
N GLU A 265 -38.44 8.87 22.85
CA GLU A 265 -37.68 8.28 21.73
C GLU A 265 -37.56 9.25 20.55
N MET A 266 -38.57 10.10 20.31
CA MET A 266 -38.51 11.14 19.28
C MET A 266 -37.55 12.29 19.63
N ARG A 267 -37.14 12.45 20.89
CA ARG A 267 -36.11 13.43 21.30
C ARG A 267 -34.69 12.93 21.06
N GLU A 268 -34.51 11.64 20.79
CA GLU A 268 -33.21 11.00 20.54
C GLU A 268 -33.06 10.65 19.05
N ILE A 269 -33.13 11.66 18.17
CA ILE A 269 -32.88 11.47 16.74
C ILE A 269 -31.37 11.48 16.50
N VAL A 270 -30.81 10.29 16.34
CA VAL A 270 -29.38 10.07 16.08
C VAL A 270 -29.23 9.43 14.71
N PHE A 271 -28.68 10.19 13.76
CA PHE A 271 -28.25 9.63 12.48
C PHE A 271 -26.85 9.06 12.62
N LYS A 272 -26.71 7.81 12.21
CA LYS A 272 -25.46 7.06 12.23
C LYS A 272 -24.98 6.92 10.79
N ASP A 273 -23.77 7.40 10.50
CA ASP A 273 -23.14 7.19 9.18
C ASP A 273 -22.84 5.68 9.01
N ILE A 274 -23.37 5.09 7.93
CA ILE A 274 -23.25 3.66 7.61
C ILE A 274 -22.31 3.50 6.42
N THR A 275 -21.03 3.80 6.63
CA THR A 275 -20.00 3.53 5.64
C THR A 275 -19.09 2.45 6.19
N LYS A 276 -19.28 1.21 5.68
CA LYS A 276 -18.55 -0.04 6.04
C LYS A 276 -19.00 -0.79 7.30
N GLY A 277 -20.28 -0.75 7.65
CA GLY A 277 -20.83 -1.60 8.72
C GLY A 277 -20.45 -1.18 10.15
N GLU A 278 -19.77 -0.05 10.31
CA GLU A 278 -19.48 0.60 11.60
C GLU A 278 -20.05 2.02 11.62
N ILE A 279 -20.47 2.47 12.81
CA ILE A 279 -21.05 3.80 13.03
C ILE A 279 -19.89 4.81 13.08
N ASN A 280 -19.59 5.46 11.94
CA ASN A 280 -18.44 6.37 11.83
C ASN A 280 -18.70 7.77 12.41
N HIS A 281 -19.95 8.19 12.51
CA HIS A 281 -20.32 9.52 12.97
C HIS A 281 -21.74 9.51 13.53
N VAL A 282 -21.93 10.19 14.66
CA VAL A 282 -23.23 10.45 15.27
C VAL A 282 -23.54 11.93 15.08
N THR A 283 -24.55 12.24 14.27
CA THR A 283 -25.05 13.61 14.17
C THR A 283 -26.14 13.81 15.21
N TYR A 284 -25.86 14.66 16.20
CA TYR A 284 -26.84 15.15 17.15
C TYR A 284 -27.57 16.36 16.54
N LEU A 285 -28.86 16.22 16.28
CA LEU A 285 -29.71 17.37 15.96
C LEU A 285 -30.09 18.04 17.28
N ASP A 286 -29.42 19.14 17.62
CA ASP A 286 -29.60 19.81 18.91
C ASP A 286 -31.04 20.28 19.12
N SER A 287 -31.58 19.91 20.28
CA SER A 287 -32.99 20.01 20.65
C SER A 287 -33.37 21.42 21.08
N ALA A 288 -33.40 22.38 20.16
CA ALA A 288 -34.03 23.70 20.39
C ALA A 288 -34.37 24.51 19.13
N ALA A 289 -33.87 24.14 17.95
CA ALA A 289 -34.21 24.79 16.69
C ALA A 289 -34.93 23.77 15.80
N VAL A 290 -36.24 23.97 15.61
CA VAL A 290 -37.16 23.28 14.68
C VAL A 290 -36.50 22.14 13.90
N ALA A 291 -36.86 20.89 14.19
CA ALA A 291 -36.42 19.72 13.45
C ALA A 291 -36.85 19.82 11.98
N ASP A 292 -36.03 20.49 11.17
CA ASP A 292 -36.33 20.80 9.78
C ASP A 292 -36.03 19.56 8.96
N TYR A 293 -37.08 18.90 8.47
CA TYR A 293 -36.99 17.77 7.55
C TYR A 293 -36.08 18.08 6.36
N ARG A 294 -35.92 19.35 5.98
CA ARG A 294 -35.05 19.76 4.89
C ARG A 294 -33.60 19.37 5.13
N SER A 295 -33.12 19.46 6.36
CA SER A 295 -31.76 19.09 6.75
C SER A 295 -31.56 17.57 6.65
N VAL A 296 -32.57 16.78 7.04
CA VAL A 296 -32.53 15.32 6.96
C VAL A 296 -32.52 14.83 5.50
N ILE A 297 -33.36 15.40 4.65
CA ILE A 297 -33.33 15.08 3.21
C ILE A 297 -32.00 15.52 2.60
N GLY A 298 -31.51 16.70 2.99
CA GLY A 298 -30.21 17.21 2.56
C GLY A 298 -29.06 16.28 2.92
N TYR A 299 -29.08 15.72 4.13
CA TYR A 299 -28.13 14.71 4.57
C TYR A 299 -28.11 13.48 3.65
N PHE A 300 -29.28 12.90 3.34
CA PHE A 300 -29.35 11.74 2.43
C PHE A 300 -28.85 12.08 1.03
N ALA A 301 -29.30 13.21 0.45
CA ALA A 301 -28.87 13.65 -0.87
C ALA A 301 -27.35 13.88 -0.94
N GLN A 302 -26.77 14.57 0.06
CA GLN A 302 -25.32 14.80 0.15
C GLN A 302 -24.54 13.50 0.32
N THR A 303 -25.04 12.58 1.15
CA THR A 303 -24.42 11.27 1.37
C THR A 303 -24.38 10.47 0.07
N ILE A 304 -25.50 10.39 -0.65
CA ILE A 304 -25.58 9.71 -1.95
C ILE A 304 -24.63 10.36 -2.97
N MET A 305 -24.59 11.70 -3.06
CA MET A 305 -23.68 12.40 -3.98
C MET A 305 -22.22 12.15 -3.64
N LYS A 306 -21.85 12.20 -2.36
CA LYS A 306 -20.48 11.96 -1.88
C LYS A 306 -20.04 10.54 -2.22
N ASP A 307 -20.87 9.55 -1.91
CA ASP A 307 -20.61 8.14 -2.17
C ASP A 307 -20.42 7.85 -3.66
N LEU A 308 -21.26 8.45 -4.50
CA LEU A 308 -21.19 8.30 -5.95
C LEU A 308 -20.23 9.28 -6.62
N ARG A 309 -19.57 10.17 -5.87
CA ARG A 309 -18.72 11.26 -6.38
C ARG A 309 -19.40 12.12 -7.45
N LEU A 310 -20.69 12.40 -7.27
CA LEU A 310 -21.44 13.31 -8.13
C LEU A 310 -21.07 14.76 -7.78
N VAL A 311 -20.67 15.53 -8.78
CA VAL A 311 -20.24 16.93 -8.61
C VAL A 311 -21.35 17.94 -8.86
N SER A 312 -22.51 17.50 -9.37
CA SER A 312 -23.67 18.34 -9.71
C SER A 312 -24.98 17.56 -9.59
N GLY A 313 -26.13 18.26 -9.62
CA GLY A 313 -27.46 17.62 -9.59
C GLY A 313 -28.10 17.50 -8.21
N TYR A 314 -27.60 18.25 -7.21
CA TYR A 314 -28.10 18.22 -5.84
C TYR A 314 -29.60 18.51 -5.74
N ASP A 315 -30.09 19.59 -6.36
CA ASP A 315 -31.48 20.01 -6.24
C ASP A 315 -32.47 18.96 -6.77
N VAL A 316 -32.10 18.31 -7.87
CA VAL A 316 -32.89 17.24 -8.49
C VAL A 316 -32.91 16.01 -7.60
N LEU A 317 -31.74 15.57 -7.13
CA LEU A 317 -31.63 14.41 -6.24
C LEU A 317 -32.37 14.65 -4.93
N TYR A 318 -32.22 15.84 -4.35
CA TYR A 318 -32.93 16.27 -3.15
C TYR A 318 -34.45 16.15 -3.35
N GLY A 319 -34.97 16.66 -4.47
CA GLY A 319 -36.38 16.54 -4.83
C GLY A 319 -36.85 15.10 -4.93
N LYS A 320 -36.06 14.24 -5.59
CA LYS A 320 -36.37 12.80 -5.72
C LYS A 320 -36.34 12.07 -4.38
N VAL A 321 -35.34 12.33 -3.53
CA VAL A 321 -35.25 11.75 -2.18
C VAL A 321 -36.44 12.20 -1.32
N LYS A 322 -36.80 13.49 -1.40
CA LYS A 322 -37.98 14.03 -0.71
C LYS A 322 -39.26 13.29 -1.09
N GLU A 323 -39.51 13.15 -2.39
CA GLU A 323 -40.69 12.45 -2.91
C GLU A 323 -40.68 10.96 -2.53
N PHE A 324 -39.52 10.32 -2.65
CA PHE A 324 -39.32 8.92 -2.29
C PHE A 324 -39.69 8.65 -0.83
N ILE A 325 -39.17 9.45 0.10
CA ILE A 325 -39.49 9.31 1.53
C ILE A 325 -41.00 9.51 1.76
N ARG A 326 -41.58 10.54 1.13
CA ARG A 326 -42.99 10.90 1.32
C ARG A 326 -43.96 9.82 0.86
N ALA A 327 -43.70 9.18 -0.29
CA ALA A 327 -44.71 8.36 -0.98
C ALA A 327 -44.29 6.90 -1.25
N TYR A 328 -43.00 6.58 -1.21
CA TYR A 328 -42.47 5.30 -1.69
C TYR A 328 -41.72 4.49 -0.63
N LEU A 329 -41.09 5.12 0.36
CA LEU A 329 -40.27 4.43 1.37
C LEU A 329 -41.09 3.55 2.30
N PHE A 330 -42.18 4.08 2.85
CA PHE A 330 -43.02 3.39 3.83
C PHE A 330 -44.23 2.71 3.19
N THR A 331 -44.85 1.78 3.92
CA THR A 331 -46.09 1.10 3.52
C THR A 331 -47.24 2.06 3.24
N SER A 332 -47.24 3.22 3.90
CA SER A 332 -48.19 4.32 3.72
C SER A 332 -47.46 5.64 3.51
N PRO A 333 -48.07 6.63 2.81
CA PRO A 333 -47.50 7.98 2.72
C PRO A 333 -47.31 8.63 4.08
N VAL A 334 -46.27 9.45 4.22
CA VAL A 334 -45.89 10.11 5.48
C VAL A 334 -45.80 11.63 5.31
N GLU A 335 -46.04 12.35 6.40
CA GLU A 335 -45.83 13.80 6.47
C GLU A 335 -44.40 14.08 6.95
N LEU A 336 -43.66 14.88 6.20
CA LEU A 336 -42.22 15.09 6.44
C LEU A 336 -41.95 15.97 7.67
N ASP A 337 -42.87 16.86 8.00
CA ASP A 337 -42.80 17.76 9.16
C ASP A 337 -43.11 17.03 10.50
N ASP A 338 -43.52 15.75 10.46
CA ASP A 338 -43.77 14.94 11.65
C ASP A 338 -42.46 14.45 12.27
N LEU A 339 -42.27 14.70 13.58
CA LEU A 339 -41.11 14.20 14.34
C LEU A 339 -41.03 12.68 14.33
N ASN A 340 -42.18 11.99 14.26
CA ASN A 340 -42.21 10.54 14.15
C ASN A 340 -41.64 10.07 12.79
N THR A 341 -41.83 10.84 11.70
CA THR A 341 -41.17 10.56 10.41
C THR A 341 -39.65 10.69 10.53
N LEU A 342 -39.16 11.77 11.14
CA LEU A 342 -37.72 11.98 11.32
C LEU A 342 -37.08 10.88 12.16
N ARG A 343 -37.77 10.42 13.21
CA ARG A 343 -37.32 9.29 14.02
C ARG A 343 -37.33 7.97 13.25
N ASN A 344 -38.33 7.71 12.40
CA ASN A 344 -38.30 6.54 11.51
C ASN A 344 -37.12 6.61 10.53
N LEU A 345 -36.80 7.80 9.99
CA LEU A 345 -35.67 7.97 9.07
C LEU A 345 -34.31 7.70 9.71
N SER A 346 -34.16 7.94 11.02
CA SER A 346 -32.93 7.62 11.76
C SER A 346 -32.78 6.13 12.05
N GLU A 347 -33.81 5.30 11.81
CA GLU A 347 -33.68 3.85 11.89
C GLU A 347 -32.77 3.32 10.78
N LEU A 348 -31.96 2.31 11.11
CA LEU A 348 -30.96 1.73 10.20
C LEU A 348 -31.59 1.25 8.89
N GLU A 349 -32.73 0.57 8.96
CA GLU A 349 -33.42 0.03 7.80
C GLU A 349 -33.86 1.13 6.82
N ALA A 350 -34.40 2.23 7.33
CA ALA A 350 -34.85 3.36 6.52
C ALA A 350 -33.68 4.09 5.85
N SER A 351 -32.68 4.46 6.67
CA SER A 351 -31.47 5.14 6.17
C SER A 351 -30.75 4.31 5.10
N ARG A 352 -30.55 3.02 5.36
CA ARG A 352 -29.91 2.10 4.42
C ARG A 352 -30.70 1.95 3.13
N THR A 353 -32.02 1.75 3.23
CA THR A 353 -32.90 1.59 2.06
C THR A 353 -32.85 2.82 1.16
N ILE A 354 -32.90 4.04 1.71
CA ILE A 354 -32.78 5.28 0.93
C ILE A 354 -31.43 5.31 0.20
N ILE A 355 -30.32 5.17 0.93
CA ILE A 355 -28.98 5.35 0.37
C ILE A 355 -28.68 4.27 -0.68
N GLU A 356 -28.88 2.99 -0.36
CA GLU A 356 -28.55 1.87 -1.25
C GLU A 356 -29.45 1.86 -2.51
N THR A 357 -30.76 2.08 -2.36
CA THR A 357 -31.68 2.07 -3.51
C THR A 357 -31.34 3.20 -4.49
N PHE A 358 -31.10 4.42 -4.00
CA PHE A 358 -30.70 5.52 -4.88
C PHE A 358 -29.33 5.28 -5.52
N LYS A 359 -28.34 4.75 -4.78
CA LYS A 359 -27.03 4.41 -5.35
C LYS A 359 -27.16 3.42 -6.49
N GLN A 360 -27.92 2.34 -6.28
CA GLN A 360 -28.18 1.34 -7.29
C GLN A 360 -28.86 1.96 -8.53
N LYS A 361 -29.97 2.69 -8.34
CA LYS A 361 -30.77 3.24 -9.45
C LYS A 361 -30.03 4.33 -10.23
N ILE A 362 -29.21 5.14 -9.56
CA ILE A 362 -28.35 6.12 -10.22
C ILE A 362 -27.25 5.42 -11.02
N ASN A 363 -26.64 4.36 -10.48
CA ASN A 363 -25.66 3.57 -11.23
C ASN A 363 -26.31 2.91 -12.47
N GLU A 364 -27.49 2.30 -12.36
CA GLU A 364 -28.27 1.76 -13.49
C GLU A 364 -28.56 2.83 -14.56
N LEU A 365 -28.86 4.06 -14.13
CA LEU A 365 -29.16 5.18 -15.03
C LEU A 365 -27.90 5.75 -15.71
N THR A 366 -26.76 5.81 -15.03
CA THR A 366 -25.59 6.57 -15.46
C THR A 366 -24.45 5.72 -16.02
N VAL A 367 -24.31 4.47 -15.57
CA VAL A 367 -23.25 3.59 -16.04
C VAL A 367 -23.64 3.03 -17.41
N ARG A 368 -22.75 3.19 -18.39
CA ARG A 368 -22.93 2.76 -19.77
C ARG A 368 -21.71 2.02 -20.27
N ASP A 369 -21.96 1.09 -21.18
CA ASP A 369 -20.95 0.34 -21.91
C ASP A 369 -20.91 0.89 -23.35
N LYS A 370 -19.72 1.35 -23.79
CA LYS A 370 -19.50 1.97 -25.11
C LYS A 370 -19.67 0.98 -26.27
N GLY A 371 -19.66 -0.32 -26.02
CA GLY A 371 -19.82 -1.36 -27.04
C GLY A 371 -18.51 -1.85 -27.66
N SER A 372 -17.47 -1.02 -27.66
CA SER A 372 -16.17 -1.28 -28.29
C SER A 372 -15.01 -0.78 -27.43
N ALA A 373 -13.86 -1.46 -27.49
CA ALA A 373 -12.62 -1.03 -26.88
C ALA A 373 -11.48 -1.04 -27.91
N GLU A 374 -10.61 -0.03 -27.85
CA GLU A 374 -9.46 0.12 -28.74
C GLU A 374 -8.17 -0.06 -27.95
N ILE A 375 -7.12 -0.60 -28.59
CA ILE A 375 -5.79 -0.67 -27.97
C ILE A 375 -5.21 0.73 -27.88
N ARG A 376 -4.94 1.20 -26.66
CA ARG A 376 -4.34 2.51 -26.40
C ARG A 376 -2.85 2.46 -26.14
N ASP A 377 -2.40 1.37 -25.52
CA ASP A 377 -1.01 1.20 -25.11
C ASP A 377 -0.67 -0.29 -25.00
N THR A 378 0.57 -0.62 -24.65
CA THR A 378 1.02 -1.98 -24.39
C THR A 378 1.97 -1.99 -23.21
N ILE A 379 1.64 -2.76 -22.18
CA ILE A 379 2.51 -3.03 -21.04
C ILE A 379 3.53 -4.08 -21.49
N LYS A 380 4.82 -3.82 -21.24
CA LYS A 380 5.88 -4.83 -21.34
C LYS A 380 6.37 -5.16 -19.95
N LEU A 381 6.24 -6.41 -19.52
CA LEU A 381 6.61 -6.78 -18.16
C LEU A 381 8.08 -6.51 -17.86
N ARG A 382 8.98 -6.69 -18.84
CA ARG A 382 10.41 -6.36 -18.71
C ARG A 382 10.71 -4.87 -18.46
N GLN A 383 9.73 -3.98 -18.60
CA GLN A 383 9.85 -2.54 -18.31
C GLN A 383 9.29 -2.16 -16.94
N THR A 384 8.80 -3.13 -16.16
CA THR A 384 8.30 -2.89 -14.80
C THR A 384 9.43 -2.41 -13.90
N ARG A 385 9.22 -1.27 -13.23
CA ARG A 385 10.20 -0.74 -12.26
C ARG A 385 10.23 -1.61 -11.00
N PRO A 386 11.37 -1.72 -10.30
CA PRO A 386 11.44 -2.42 -9.03
C PRO A 386 10.43 -1.87 -8.01
N PHE A 387 9.89 -2.74 -7.16
CA PHE A 387 8.98 -2.36 -6.08
C PHE A 387 9.12 -3.29 -4.88
N VAL A 388 8.70 -2.78 -3.72
CA VAL A 388 8.72 -3.51 -2.45
C VAL A 388 7.39 -4.24 -2.24
N VAL A 389 7.47 -5.43 -1.67
CA VAL A 389 6.31 -6.20 -1.19
C VAL A 389 6.47 -6.55 0.29
N LYS A 390 5.35 -6.94 0.92
CA LYS A 390 5.30 -7.40 2.31
C LYS A 390 6.27 -8.57 2.54
N GLU A 391 6.87 -8.65 3.73
CA GLU A 391 7.68 -9.80 4.11
C GLU A 391 6.77 -11.02 4.27
N GLN A 392 6.89 -11.97 3.34
CA GLN A 392 6.10 -13.20 3.32
C GLN A 392 6.82 -14.28 2.50
N GLY A 393 6.26 -15.49 2.48
CA GLY A 393 6.78 -16.58 1.66
C GLY A 393 6.87 -16.18 0.19
N TYR A 394 7.99 -16.50 -0.45
CA TYR A 394 8.21 -16.22 -1.87
C TYR A 394 8.87 -17.40 -2.56
N LEU A 395 8.74 -17.42 -3.89
CA LEU A 395 9.38 -18.39 -4.76
C LEU A 395 10.38 -17.68 -5.68
N MET A 396 11.57 -18.25 -5.86
CA MET A 396 12.53 -17.80 -6.86
C MET A 396 12.05 -18.24 -8.25
N ALA A 397 11.63 -17.29 -9.07
CA ALA A 397 11.03 -17.60 -10.36
C ALA A 397 12.11 -17.89 -11.41
N GLN A 398 11.93 -18.90 -12.25
CA GLN A 398 12.80 -19.17 -13.40
C GLN A 398 12.07 -18.92 -14.73
N LYS A 399 10.76 -19.15 -14.75
CA LYS A 399 9.89 -18.92 -15.93
C LYS A 399 9.21 -17.55 -15.90
N SER A 400 9.69 -16.61 -15.09
CA SER A 400 9.19 -15.22 -15.05
C SER A 400 10.29 -14.21 -15.31
N VAL A 401 9.92 -13.07 -15.91
CA VAL A 401 10.81 -11.91 -16.02
C VAL A 401 11.21 -11.37 -14.63
N PHE A 402 10.36 -11.58 -13.62
CA PHE A 402 10.64 -11.15 -12.26
C PHE A 402 11.60 -12.12 -11.55
N ASN A 403 12.39 -11.60 -10.62
CA ASN A 403 13.32 -12.38 -9.79
C ASN A 403 12.59 -13.33 -8.83
N LYS A 404 11.47 -12.87 -8.26
CA LYS A 404 10.70 -13.56 -7.23
C LYS A 404 9.20 -13.47 -7.51
N VAL A 405 8.45 -14.46 -7.03
CA VAL A 405 6.98 -14.43 -6.99
C VAL A 405 6.50 -14.54 -5.56
N VAL A 406 5.56 -13.68 -5.19
CA VAL A 406 4.99 -13.58 -3.84
C VAL A 406 3.48 -13.62 -3.97
N GLY A 407 2.82 -14.56 -3.30
CA GLY A 407 1.36 -14.68 -3.31
C GLY A 407 0.73 -13.84 -2.20
N ASP A 408 -0.40 -13.22 -2.48
CA ASP A 408 -1.23 -12.54 -1.46
C ASP A 408 -2.06 -13.57 -0.68
N SER A 409 -2.16 -14.79 -1.21
CA SER A 409 -2.75 -15.98 -0.61
C SER A 409 -1.80 -17.19 -0.71
N HIS A 410 -2.06 -18.22 0.10
CA HIS A 410 -1.33 -19.49 0.00
C HIS A 410 -1.52 -20.15 -1.37
N LEU A 411 -2.76 -20.11 -1.89
CA LEU A 411 -3.13 -20.62 -3.21
C LEU A 411 -2.27 -20.01 -4.33
N GLU A 412 -2.04 -18.71 -4.33
CA GLU A 412 -1.22 -18.05 -5.36
C GLU A 412 0.22 -18.55 -5.37
N LEU A 413 0.83 -18.80 -4.20
CA LEU A 413 2.17 -19.37 -4.12
C LEU A 413 2.20 -20.83 -4.63
N LEU A 414 1.18 -21.61 -4.30
CA LEU A 414 1.03 -22.98 -4.83
C LEU A 414 0.86 -22.96 -6.35
N PHE A 415 0.04 -22.04 -6.86
CA PHE A 415 -0.20 -21.89 -8.29
C PHE A 415 1.07 -21.44 -9.04
N ALA A 416 1.82 -20.48 -8.50
CA ALA A 416 3.12 -20.08 -9.04
C ALA A 416 4.12 -21.26 -9.06
N SER A 417 4.16 -22.06 -7.99
CA SER A 417 4.99 -23.28 -7.92
C SER A 417 4.57 -24.34 -8.94
N PHE A 418 3.27 -24.46 -9.22
CA PHE A 418 2.74 -25.30 -10.30
C PHE A 418 3.19 -24.80 -11.68
N LEU A 419 3.08 -23.49 -11.96
CA LEU A 419 3.51 -22.91 -13.24
C LEU A 419 5.01 -23.10 -13.49
N GLU A 420 5.86 -22.97 -12.46
CA GLU A 420 7.30 -23.26 -12.58
C GLU A 420 7.58 -24.69 -13.03
N LYS A 421 6.72 -25.65 -12.65
CA LYS A 421 6.85 -27.08 -13.00
C LYS A 421 6.21 -27.44 -14.35
N CYS A 422 5.43 -26.55 -14.96
CA CYS A 422 4.76 -26.82 -16.24
C CYS A 422 5.73 -26.71 -17.41
N ASP A 423 6.05 -27.82 -18.07
CA ASP A 423 6.95 -27.81 -19.25
C ASP A 423 6.29 -27.26 -20.52
N ASP A 424 4.96 -27.13 -20.51
CA ASP A 424 4.13 -26.67 -21.63
C ASP A 424 3.83 -25.16 -21.60
N ILE A 425 4.56 -24.39 -20.80
CA ILE A 425 4.55 -22.93 -20.81
C ILE A 425 5.93 -22.35 -21.15
N ILE A 426 5.95 -21.17 -21.79
CA ILE A 426 7.17 -20.41 -22.03
C ILE A 426 7.50 -19.55 -20.81
N SER A 427 6.52 -18.80 -20.32
CA SER A 427 6.69 -17.92 -19.18
C SER A 427 5.38 -17.61 -18.47
N TYR A 428 5.48 -17.06 -17.27
CA TYR A 428 4.36 -16.48 -16.55
C TYR A 428 4.78 -15.27 -15.73
N ALA A 429 3.80 -14.51 -15.25
CA ALA A 429 4.00 -13.46 -14.28
C ALA A 429 2.80 -13.32 -13.37
N LYS A 430 3.05 -13.04 -12.08
CA LYS A 430 2.03 -12.48 -11.19
C LYS A 430 1.81 -11.01 -11.57
N ASN A 431 0.55 -10.60 -11.62
CA ASN A 431 0.14 -9.23 -11.94
C ASN A 431 0.11 -8.37 -10.66
N TYR A 432 1.28 -7.92 -10.24
CA TYR A 432 1.35 -6.96 -9.13
C TYR A 432 0.74 -5.61 -9.51
N PHE A 433 0.28 -4.83 -8.53
CA PHE A 433 -0.20 -3.46 -8.79
C PHE A 433 0.80 -2.59 -9.55
N ALA A 434 2.11 -2.83 -9.36
CA ALA A 434 3.17 -2.14 -10.09
C ALA A 434 3.20 -2.43 -11.60
N VAL A 435 2.66 -3.57 -12.06
CA VAL A 435 2.48 -3.90 -13.47
C VAL A 435 1.37 -3.04 -14.08
N ASN A 436 0.39 -2.65 -13.26
CA ASN A 436 -0.72 -1.78 -13.63
C ASN A 436 -1.61 -2.36 -14.77
N PHE A 437 -1.65 -3.68 -14.92
CA PHE A 437 -2.64 -4.34 -15.76
C PHE A 437 -3.95 -4.51 -14.98
N ARG A 438 -4.97 -3.78 -15.43
CA ARG A 438 -6.29 -3.75 -14.81
C ARG A 438 -7.39 -3.68 -15.85
N ILE A 439 -8.57 -4.16 -15.48
CA ILE A 439 -9.76 -4.18 -16.33
C ILE A 439 -10.90 -3.47 -15.57
N ASP A 440 -11.56 -2.53 -16.23
CA ASP A 440 -12.72 -1.83 -15.68
C ASP A 440 -13.94 -2.76 -15.63
N TYR A 441 -14.61 -2.88 -14.49
CA TYR A 441 -15.84 -3.67 -14.34
C TYR A 441 -16.87 -2.94 -13.47
N VAL A 442 -18.12 -3.39 -13.52
CA VAL A 442 -19.16 -2.94 -12.58
C VAL A 442 -19.22 -3.95 -11.45
N ASN A 443 -19.03 -3.49 -10.21
CA ASN A 443 -19.08 -4.33 -9.03
C ASN A 443 -20.53 -4.64 -8.60
N ALA A 444 -20.71 -5.51 -7.60
CA ALA A 444 -22.03 -5.93 -7.10
C ALA A 444 -22.88 -4.75 -6.57
N ASP A 445 -22.26 -3.64 -6.18
CA ASP A 445 -22.93 -2.40 -5.76
C ASP A 445 -23.29 -1.47 -6.93
N GLY A 446 -23.00 -1.86 -8.18
CA GLY A 446 -23.22 -1.07 -9.39
C GLY A 446 -22.14 -0.02 -9.66
N ASN A 447 -21.06 0.04 -8.87
CA ASN A 447 -19.99 1.03 -9.05
C ASN A 447 -18.97 0.57 -10.10
N ILE A 448 -18.41 1.53 -10.84
CA ILE A 448 -17.25 1.26 -11.71
C ILE A 448 -16.03 1.03 -10.82
N SER A 449 -15.40 -0.13 -10.95
CA SER A 449 -14.23 -0.56 -10.19
C SER A 449 -13.14 -1.09 -11.13
N ASN A 450 -11.96 -1.34 -10.57
CA ASN A 450 -10.84 -1.95 -11.28
C ASN A 450 -10.63 -3.38 -10.78
N TYR A 451 -10.58 -4.30 -11.72
CA TYR A 451 -10.23 -5.70 -11.51
C TYR A 451 -8.78 -5.94 -11.94
N TYR A 452 -8.01 -6.61 -11.08
CA TYR A 452 -6.62 -6.99 -11.32
C TYR A 452 -6.55 -8.52 -11.31
N PRO A 453 -6.46 -9.18 -12.49
CA PRO A 453 -6.29 -10.63 -12.54
C PRO A 453 -4.99 -11.06 -11.89
N ASP A 454 -4.92 -12.27 -11.33
CA ASP A 454 -3.75 -12.70 -10.52
C ASP A 454 -2.50 -13.02 -11.35
N PHE A 455 -2.63 -13.77 -12.46
CA PHE A 455 -1.49 -14.19 -13.27
C PHE A 455 -1.71 -13.99 -14.78
N ILE A 456 -0.60 -13.87 -15.50
CA ILE A 456 -0.53 -13.94 -16.96
C ILE A 456 0.42 -15.08 -17.34
N VAL A 457 -0.02 -15.99 -18.22
CA VAL A 457 0.73 -17.18 -18.64
C VAL A 457 0.87 -17.19 -20.16
N LYS A 458 2.10 -17.29 -20.65
CA LYS A 458 2.44 -17.40 -22.07
C LYS A 458 2.74 -18.86 -22.39
N THR A 459 1.84 -19.52 -23.10
CA THR A 459 2.01 -20.94 -23.49
C THR A 459 2.73 -21.08 -24.83
N SER A 460 2.58 -20.09 -25.71
CA SER A 460 3.25 -20.04 -27.02
C SER A 460 3.57 -18.58 -27.39
N PRO A 461 4.37 -18.31 -28.43
CA PRO A 461 4.56 -16.94 -28.93
C PRO A 461 3.27 -16.27 -29.42
N LYS A 462 2.18 -17.03 -29.60
CA LYS A 462 0.89 -16.56 -30.10
C LYS A 462 -0.27 -16.79 -29.12
N ASP A 463 -0.03 -17.34 -27.92
CA ASP A 463 -1.09 -17.68 -26.98
C ASP A 463 -0.73 -17.21 -25.57
N ILE A 464 -1.59 -16.34 -25.02
CA ILE A 464 -1.48 -15.79 -23.66
C ILE A 464 -2.78 -16.05 -22.92
N TRP A 465 -2.68 -16.45 -21.66
CA TRP A 465 -3.78 -16.75 -20.75
C TRP A 465 -3.76 -15.80 -19.56
N ILE A 466 -4.91 -15.20 -19.27
CA ILE A 466 -5.13 -14.45 -18.04
C ILE A 466 -5.76 -15.40 -17.01
N VAL A 467 -5.17 -15.50 -15.84
CA VAL A 467 -5.59 -16.46 -14.81
C VAL A 467 -6.08 -15.72 -13.57
N GLU A 468 -7.25 -16.12 -13.09
CA GLU A 468 -7.79 -15.72 -11.81
C GLU A 468 -7.79 -16.93 -10.86
N THR A 469 -7.24 -16.75 -9.66
CA THR A 469 -7.22 -17.76 -8.59
C THR A 469 -8.09 -17.29 -7.42
N LYS A 470 -8.93 -18.18 -6.88
CA LYS A 470 -9.78 -17.84 -5.73
C LYS A 470 -9.97 -19.02 -4.79
N GLY A 471 -9.75 -18.78 -3.49
CA GLY A 471 -10.16 -19.72 -2.44
C GLY A 471 -11.67 -19.67 -2.17
N LEU A 472 -12.22 -18.45 -2.06
CA LEU A 472 -13.64 -18.21 -1.85
C LEU A 472 -14.17 -17.22 -2.90
N GLU A 473 -15.34 -17.51 -3.45
CA GLU A 473 -16.03 -16.64 -4.40
C GLU A 473 -16.90 -15.61 -3.70
N ASP A 474 -16.56 -14.34 -3.90
CA ASP A 474 -17.40 -13.21 -3.49
C ASP A 474 -18.41 -12.84 -4.60
N LEU A 475 -19.32 -11.90 -4.31
CA LEU A 475 -20.34 -11.44 -5.26
C LEU A 475 -19.75 -10.77 -6.52
N ASP A 476 -18.50 -10.32 -6.47
CA ASP A 476 -17.82 -9.69 -7.60
C ASP A 476 -17.14 -10.70 -8.53
N VAL A 477 -16.84 -11.92 -8.08
CA VAL A 477 -16.13 -12.91 -8.92
C VAL A 477 -16.85 -13.17 -10.24
N PRO A 478 -18.17 -13.47 -10.29
CA PRO A 478 -18.86 -13.64 -11.57
C PRO A 478 -18.77 -12.43 -12.49
N LEU A 479 -18.88 -11.21 -11.92
CA LEU A 479 -18.82 -9.95 -12.67
C LEU A 479 -17.43 -9.68 -13.25
N LYS A 480 -16.37 -9.96 -12.46
CA LYS A 480 -14.97 -9.90 -12.91
C LYS A 480 -14.72 -10.88 -14.06
N MET A 481 -15.22 -12.12 -13.94
CA MET A 481 -15.04 -13.16 -14.95
C MET A 481 -15.80 -12.86 -16.24
N GLU A 482 -17.03 -12.34 -16.16
CA GLU A 482 -17.78 -11.86 -17.33
C GLU A 482 -17.02 -10.74 -18.04
N ARG A 483 -16.50 -9.77 -17.27
CA ARG A 483 -15.72 -8.67 -17.84
C ARG A 483 -14.41 -9.14 -18.47
N LEU A 484 -13.70 -10.09 -17.84
CA LEU A 484 -12.48 -10.68 -18.37
C LEU A 484 -12.74 -11.41 -19.68
N LYS A 485 -13.83 -12.18 -19.75
CA LYS A 485 -14.30 -12.80 -21.00
C LYS A 485 -14.49 -11.76 -22.09
N LYS A 486 -15.20 -10.68 -21.79
CA LYS A 486 -15.42 -9.58 -22.73
C LYS A 486 -14.11 -8.92 -23.16
N TRP A 487 -13.16 -8.76 -22.23
CA TRP A 487 -11.83 -8.22 -22.53
C TRP A 487 -11.08 -9.11 -23.54
N CYS A 488 -11.07 -10.43 -23.33
CA CYS A 488 -10.46 -11.39 -24.27
C CYS A 488 -11.14 -11.36 -25.64
N GLU A 489 -12.47 -11.26 -25.70
CA GLU A 489 -13.21 -11.11 -26.96
C GLU A 489 -12.81 -9.83 -27.70
N ASP A 490 -12.79 -8.69 -27.00
CA ASP A 490 -12.48 -7.39 -27.58
C ASP A 490 -11.04 -7.32 -28.12
N ILE A 491 -10.05 -7.82 -27.36
CA ILE A 491 -8.65 -7.80 -27.81
C ILE A 491 -8.42 -8.74 -29.00
N ASN A 492 -9.06 -9.91 -29.04
CA ASN A 492 -8.95 -10.85 -30.15
C ASN A 492 -9.72 -10.38 -31.40
N ALA A 493 -10.74 -9.53 -31.24
CA ALA A 493 -11.42 -8.88 -32.36
C ALA A 493 -10.59 -7.72 -32.94
N THR A 494 -9.83 -7.02 -32.09
CA THR A 494 -9.03 -5.84 -32.47
C THR A 494 -7.70 -6.19 -33.14
N GLN A 495 -7.14 -7.37 -32.85
CA GLN A 495 -5.90 -7.84 -33.45
C GLN A 495 -5.87 -9.38 -33.58
N ASN A 496 -5.00 -9.91 -34.44
CA ASN A 496 -4.85 -11.35 -34.70
C ASN A 496 -3.41 -11.88 -34.51
N LYS A 497 -2.51 -11.09 -33.90
CA LYS A 497 -1.10 -11.45 -33.66
C LYS A 497 -0.95 -12.44 -32.52
N ILE A 498 -1.66 -12.20 -31.42
CA ILE A 498 -1.65 -13.00 -30.21
C ILE A 498 -3.08 -13.29 -29.82
N ARG A 499 -3.39 -14.55 -29.55
CA ARG A 499 -4.65 -14.96 -28.95
C ARG A 499 -4.56 -14.80 -27.44
N PHE A 500 -5.50 -14.04 -26.88
CA PHE A 500 -5.72 -13.96 -25.45
C PHE A 500 -6.90 -14.84 -25.05
N ASP A 501 -6.72 -15.64 -24.01
CA ASP A 501 -7.78 -16.42 -23.40
C ASP A 501 -7.68 -16.29 -21.87
N TYR A 502 -8.60 -16.89 -21.13
CA TYR A 502 -8.62 -16.81 -19.67
C TYR A 502 -8.91 -18.14 -18.98
N VAL A 503 -8.61 -18.28 -17.70
CA VAL A 503 -9.04 -19.43 -16.89
C VAL A 503 -9.28 -18.97 -15.45
N PHE A 504 -10.31 -19.52 -14.83
CA PHE A 504 -10.60 -19.33 -13.41
C PHE A 504 -10.24 -20.62 -12.68
N VAL A 505 -9.49 -20.50 -11.59
CA VAL A 505 -8.96 -21.61 -10.81
C VAL A 505 -9.40 -21.44 -9.36
N ASP A 506 -10.41 -22.21 -8.96
CA ASP A 506 -10.77 -22.30 -7.55
C ASP A 506 -9.86 -23.28 -6.79
N GLU A 507 -9.64 -23.00 -5.50
CA GLU A 507 -8.77 -23.80 -4.64
C GLU A 507 -9.22 -25.26 -4.50
N GLU A 508 -10.53 -25.48 -4.33
CA GLU A 508 -11.10 -26.82 -4.14
C GLU A 508 -10.81 -27.74 -5.33
N ASP A 509 -11.13 -27.30 -6.55
CA ASP A 509 -10.86 -28.07 -7.75
C ASP A 509 -9.35 -28.15 -8.06
N PHE A 510 -8.55 -27.12 -7.72
CA PHE A 510 -7.10 -27.13 -7.92
C PHE A 510 -6.42 -28.20 -7.07
N GLU A 511 -6.81 -28.33 -5.80
CA GLU A 511 -6.32 -29.38 -4.91
C GLU A 511 -6.81 -30.76 -5.33
N LYS A 512 -8.09 -30.86 -5.69
CA LYS A 512 -8.74 -32.12 -6.07
C LYS A 512 -8.18 -32.72 -7.35
N TYR A 513 -8.05 -31.93 -8.41
CA TYR A 513 -7.57 -32.41 -9.71
C TYR A 513 -6.05 -32.43 -9.81
N ALA A 514 -5.34 -31.59 -9.05
CA ALA A 514 -3.88 -31.54 -8.96
C ALA A 514 -3.17 -31.64 -10.34
N PRO A 515 -3.48 -30.74 -11.29
CA PRO A 515 -3.02 -30.81 -12.67
C PRO A 515 -1.49 -30.86 -12.77
N LYS A 516 -0.98 -31.52 -13.81
CA LYS A 516 0.47 -31.68 -14.06
C LYS A 516 1.02 -30.81 -15.18
N SER A 517 0.14 -30.21 -15.98
CA SER A 517 0.48 -29.31 -17.08
C SER A 517 -0.54 -28.18 -17.17
N PHE A 518 -0.17 -27.08 -17.80
CA PHE A 518 -1.10 -25.97 -18.00
C PHE A 518 -2.22 -26.33 -18.99
N GLY A 519 -1.93 -27.18 -19.98
CA GLY A 519 -2.92 -27.75 -20.89
C GLY A 519 -4.00 -28.57 -20.19
N GLU A 520 -3.62 -29.39 -19.20
CA GLU A 520 -4.57 -30.12 -18.35
C GLU A 520 -5.43 -29.17 -17.52
N LEU A 521 -4.83 -28.14 -16.92
CA LEU A 521 -5.54 -27.10 -16.18
C LEU A 521 -6.63 -26.45 -17.05
N ILE A 522 -6.30 -25.91 -18.22
CA ILE A 522 -7.29 -25.18 -19.05
C ILE A 522 -8.40 -26.08 -19.61
N ASN A 523 -8.18 -27.40 -19.66
CA ASN A 523 -9.18 -28.37 -20.10
C ASN A 523 -10.17 -28.72 -18.98
N ASN A 524 -9.70 -28.81 -17.74
CA ASN A 524 -10.51 -29.20 -16.59
C ASN A 524 -11.22 -27.99 -15.94
N PHE A 525 -10.62 -26.81 -15.97
CA PHE A 525 -11.14 -25.61 -15.31
C PHE A 525 -12.01 -24.78 -16.27
N ARG A 526 -13.31 -25.08 -16.29
CA ARG A 526 -14.26 -24.54 -17.28
C ARG A 526 -15.44 -23.76 -16.69
N LYS A 527 -15.49 -23.55 -15.36
CA LYS A 527 -16.62 -22.93 -14.64
C LYS A 527 -17.20 -21.69 -15.33
N TYR A 528 -16.34 -20.75 -15.74
CA TYR A 528 -16.73 -19.50 -16.40
C TYR A 528 -16.52 -19.48 -17.93
N LYS A 529 -16.34 -20.65 -18.56
CA LYS A 529 -16.16 -20.78 -20.02
C LYS A 529 -17.44 -21.13 -20.76
N VAL A 530 -18.33 -21.87 -20.11
CA VAL A 530 -19.54 -22.39 -20.74
C VAL A 530 -20.60 -21.29 -20.76
N LYS A 531 -21.25 -21.05 -21.90
CA LYS A 531 -22.52 -20.30 -21.90
C LYS A 531 -23.51 -21.17 -21.13
N GLU A 532 -24.06 -20.69 -20.02
CA GLU A 532 -25.28 -21.30 -19.49
C GLU A 532 -26.25 -21.44 -20.67
N ARG A 533 -26.60 -22.69 -21.01
CA ARG A 533 -27.68 -22.95 -21.94
C ARG A 533 -28.93 -22.49 -21.20
N GLY A 534 -29.45 -21.33 -21.59
CA GLY A 534 -30.77 -20.86 -21.16
C GLY A 534 -31.88 -21.81 -21.54
#